data_AF-A0A925RMP0-F1
#
_entry.id   AF-A0A925RMP0-F1
#
_cell.length_a   1.000
_cell.length_b   1.000
_cell.length_c   1.000
_cell.angle_alpha   90.00
_cell.angle_beta   90.00
_cell.angle_gamma   90.00
#
_symmetry.space_group_name_H-M   'P 1'
#
loop_
_entity.id
_entity.type
_entity.pdbx_description
1 polymer ?
#
loop_
_entity_poly.entity_id
_entity_poly.type
_entity_poly.pdbx_seq_one_letter_code
_entity_poly.pdbx_strand_id
1 'polypeptide(L)'
;MRLAACVLWVAMVGLVVRPPAASAQESGPASYRAVIDRVDVEPSALGGTRMRIALSALALQGQILDLTDPKSIKTTVGASKLDAPYALGRYGQTNADTAIVIVLQANLAYTDTLPSIVSTLDEIVLSKLNDRTQLAVLSYGDSTGSSKLGPLKAGRSRLGEVAQDGSASEPALLDTIERALRLLKRAKTNPEGRPLRKLVIVIGDGRDRSGDRERVTQLGKRADREGVRIHALGYAPSNVRRPLLTLGELSKRSLGTFRWVRDGGAGSWSGGFTQLRDEILSQYVLTYFLPSDAEYGGRKVKVVTVGRTEATSNEVRVPDARCGADACPTGYCANAVCVVPQLEEPRGVLGWLLLVGGIIVGALVVLGVIGFLIQRRSTVVAPPLAPGQLPPPGSVPPPPGS
;
A
#
# COMPACT_ATOMS: atom_id res chain seq x y z
N MET A 1 76.01 0.40 -33.32
CA MET A 1 76.73 0.28 -32.01
C MET A 1 76.54 1.57 -31.22
N ARG A 2 76.26 1.45 -29.90
CA ARG A 2 75.91 2.47 -28.86
C ARG A 2 74.43 2.38 -28.44
N LEU A 3 74.10 1.50 -27.48
CA LEU A 3 74.01 1.71 -26.01
C LEU A 3 72.90 2.73 -25.67
N ALA A 4 71.66 2.29 -25.45
CA ALA A 4 71.11 1.75 -24.20
C ALA A 4 71.08 2.77 -23.04
N ALA A 5 69.91 3.36 -22.80
CA ALA A 5 69.56 4.03 -21.56
C ALA A 5 68.08 3.74 -21.25
N CYS A 6 67.84 2.61 -20.56
CA CYS A 6 66.57 2.30 -19.91
C CYS A 6 66.42 3.21 -18.69
N VAL A 7 65.52 4.18 -18.75
CA VAL A 7 65.07 4.94 -17.58
C VAL A 7 63.82 4.23 -17.05
N LEU A 8 64.01 3.46 -15.97
CA LEU A 8 62.94 2.79 -15.24
C LEU A 8 62.23 3.83 -14.35
N TRP A 9 61.05 4.29 -14.78
CA TRP A 9 60.16 5.09 -13.93
C TRP A 9 59.38 4.16 -13.01
N VAL A 10 59.79 4.08 -11.74
CA VAL A 10 59.00 3.46 -10.67
C VAL A 10 57.92 4.45 -10.23
N ALA A 11 56.71 4.30 -10.76
CA ALA A 11 55.54 5.02 -10.28
C ALA A 11 55.09 4.43 -8.93
N MET A 12 55.45 5.10 -7.84
CA MET A 12 54.91 4.83 -6.51
C MET A 12 53.44 5.28 -6.48
N VAL A 13 52.51 4.32 -6.62
CA VAL A 13 51.08 4.54 -6.38
C VAL A 13 50.88 4.65 -4.87
N GLY A 14 50.92 5.87 -4.36
CA GLY A 14 50.48 6.19 -3.01
C GLY A 14 48.96 6.01 -2.92
N LEU A 15 48.52 4.92 -2.29
CA LEU A 15 47.14 4.73 -1.84
C LEU A 15 46.82 5.79 -0.78
N VAL A 16 46.34 6.96 -1.21
CA VAL A 16 45.71 7.94 -0.32
C VAL A 16 44.37 7.37 0.10
N VAL A 17 44.37 6.61 1.20
CA VAL A 17 43.16 6.27 1.95
C VAL A 17 42.60 7.57 2.50
N ARG A 18 41.67 8.18 1.76
CA ARG A 18 40.85 9.28 2.28
C ARG A 18 40.06 8.71 3.47
N PRO A 19 40.25 9.21 4.70
CA PRO A 19 39.35 8.85 5.78
C PRO A 19 37.93 9.23 5.35
N PRO A 20 36.91 8.39 5.63
CA PRO A 20 35.54 8.75 5.37
C PRO A 20 35.28 10.09 6.07
N ALA A 21 34.74 11.06 5.32
CA ALA A 21 34.31 12.32 5.87
C ALA A 21 33.36 12.01 7.03
N ALA A 22 33.83 12.23 8.25
CA ALA A 22 33.01 12.18 9.45
C ALA A 22 31.97 13.28 9.30
N SER A 23 30.79 12.91 8.82
CA SER A 23 29.61 13.75 8.93
C SER A 23 29.37 13.89 10.43
N ALA A 24 29.49 15.12 10.93
CA ALA A 24 29.19 15.46 12.30
C ALA A 24 27.74 15.03 12.58
N GLN A 25 27.59 13.90 13.26
CA GLN A 25 26.31 13.39 13.70
C GLN A 25 25.92 14.24 14.90
N GLU A 26 25.18 15.30 14.61
CA GLU A 26 24.63 16.23 15.58
C GLU A 26 23.73 15.46 16.55
N SER A 27 24.29 15.06 17.69
CA SER A 27 23.69 14.24 18.74
C SER A 27 22.77 15.06 19.65
N GLY A 28 21.87 15.84 19.04
CA GLY A 28 20.69 16.33 19.76
C GLY A 28 19.73 15.16 20.04
N PRO A 29 18.83 15.27 21.04
CA PRO A 29 17.77 14.28 21.22
C PRO A 29 16.96 14.21 19.93
N ALA A 30 17.04 13.08 19.23
CA ALA A 30 16.34 12.88 17.99
C ALA A 30 14.84 12.97 18.27
N SER A 31 14.19 14.07 17.88
CA SER A 31 12.75 14.19 18.06
C SER A 31 12.06 13.33 17.00
N TYR A 32 11.53 12.20 17.42
CA TYR A 32 10.84 11.27 16.56
C TYR A 32 9.41 11.73 16.28
N ARG A 33 8.89 11.43 15.09
CA ARG A 33 7.53 11.77 14.68
C ARG A 33 6.80 10.53 14.20
N ALA A 34 5.66 10.24 14.81
CA ALA A 34 4.71 9.25 14.32
C ALA A 34 3.48 9.98 13.74
N VAL A 35 2.94 9.48 12.64
CA VAL A 35 1.74 10.03 11.99
C VAL A 35 0.85 8.88 11.53
N ILE A 36 -0.38 8.86 12.01
CA ILE A 36 -1.43 8.01 11.44
C ILE A 36 -1.95 8.71 10.19
N ASP A 37 -1.63 8.14 9.03
CA ASP A 37 -2.10 8.67 7.75
C ASP A 37 -3.55 8.31 7.51
N ARG A 38 -3.91 7.05 7.76
CA ARG A 38 -5.25 6.50 7.49
C ARG A 38 -5.55 5.36 8.44
N VAL A 39 -6.84 5.21 8.74
CA VAL A 39 -7.40 4.05 9.43
C VAL A 39 -8.48 3.47 8.53
N ASP A 40 -8.35 2.19 8.20
CA ASP A 40 -9.37 1.45 7.47
C ASP A 40 -9.97 0.39 8.42
N VAL A 41 -11.29 0.27 8.41
CA VAL A 41 -12.00 -0.75 9.17
C VAL A 41 -12.90 -1.52 8.21
N GLU A 42 -12.74 -2.83 8.18
CA GLU A 42 -13.50 -3.73 7.31
C GLU A 42 -13.92 -4.99 8.09
N PRO A 43 -15.09 -5.57 7.81
CA PRO A 43 -15.48 -6.83 8.46
C PRO A 43 -14.52 -7.98 8.13
N SER A 44 -14.20 -8.78 9.14
CA SER A 44 -13.21 -9.87 9.06
C SER A 44 -13.87 -11.23 8.86
N ALA A 45 -13.24 -12.10 8.06
CA ALA A 45 -13.69 -13.49 7.89
C ALA A 45 -13.52 -14.34 9.16
N LEU A 46 -12.68 -13.90 10.10
CA LEU A 46 -12.48 -14.54 11.40
C LEU A 46 -13.53 -14.14 12.45
N GLY A 47 -14.57 -13.40 12.04
CA GLY A 47 -15.46 -12.69 12.95
C GLY A 47 -14.91 -11.33 13.37
N GLY A 48 -15.80 -10.42 13.77
CA GLY A 48 -15.44 -9.07 14.17
C GLY A 48 -15.01 -8.17 13.01
N THR A 49 -14.16 -7.19 13.31
CA THR A 49 -13.66 -6.21 12.33
C THR A 49 -12.13 -6.22 12.26
N ARG A 50 -11.59 -6.13 11.05
CA ARG A 50 -10.17 -5.91 10.80
C ARG A 50 -9.92 -4.41 10.71
N MET A 51 -9.12 -3.88 11.63
CA MET A 51 -8.65 -2.50 11.59
C MET A 51 -7.21 -2.46 11.07
N ARG A 52 -6.96 -1.63 10.06
CA ARG A 52 -5.65 -1.36 9.48
C ARG A 52 -5.26 0.10 9.71
N ILE A 53 -4.12 0.32 10.35
CA ILE A 53 -3.58 1.66 10.62
C ILE A 53 -2.35 1.86 9.74
N ALA A 54 -2.41 2.83 8.83
CA ALA A 54 -1.24 3.28 8.07
C ALA A 54 -0.45 4.29 8.89
N LEU A 55 0.75 3.90 9.32
CA LEU A 55 1.59 4.65 10.26
C LEU A 55 2.92 5.04 9.60
N SER A 56 3.18 6.34 9.52
CA SER A 56 4.47 6.90 9.14
C SER A 56 5.26 7.24 10.40
N ALA A 57 6.32 6.50 10.67
CA ALA A 57 7.21 6.73 11.81
C ALA A 57 8.58 7.17 11.29
N LEU A 58 8.91 8.45 11.50
CA LEU A 58 10.05 9.12 10.89
C LEU A 58 10.90 9.84 11.95
N ALA A 59 12.21 9.84 11.77
CA ALA A 59 13.11 10.80 12.39
C ALA A 59 12.93 12.19 11.75
N LEU A 60 13.42 13.27 12.40
CA LEU A 60 13.42 14.62 11.84
C LEU A 60 14.04 14.69 10.44
N GLN A 61 15.08 13.89 10.21
CA GLN A 61 15.80 13.82 8.95
C GLN A 61 15.09 12.97 7.89
N GLY A 62 13.86 12.52 8.15
CA GLY A 62 13.05 11.72 7.21
C GLY A 62 13.43 10.24 7.14
N GLN A 63 14.35 9.77 7.98
CA GLN A 63 14.67 8.35 8.09
C GLN A 63 13.52 7.59 8.76
N ILE A 64 13.16 6.44 8.21
CA ILE A 64 12.10 5.60 8.78
C ILE A 64 12.60 4.96 10.07
N LEU A 65 11.79 5.03 11.12
CA LEU A 65 12.08 4.40 12.40
C LEU A 65 11.83 2.90 12.28
N ASP A 66 12.74 2.11 12.84
CA ASP A 66 12.55 0.67 12.87
C ASP A 66 11.55 0.27 13.97
N LEU A 67 10.37 -0.16 13.53
CA LEU A 67 9.30 -0.70 14.37
C LEU A 67 9.16 -2.23 14.23
N THR A 68 10.24 -2.94 13.91
CA THR A 68 10.22 -4.41 13.76
C THR A 68 9.75 -5.17 15.00
N ASP A 69 9.93 -4.62 16.21
CA ASP A 69 9.40 -5.20 17.44
C ASP A 69 7.95 -4.73 17.68
N PRO A 70 6.93 -5.60 17.55
CA PRO A 70 5.53 -5.22 17.78
C PRO A 70 5.25 -4.76 19.21
N LYS A 71 6.05 -5.19 20.20
CA LYS A 71 5.89 -4.78 21.61
C LYS A 71 6.27 -3.32 21.84
N SER A 72 7.05 -2.74 20.94
CA SER A 72 7.37 -1.32 20.93
C SER A 72 6.18 -0.45 20.53
N ILE A 73 5.07 -1.04 20.07
CA ILE A 73 3.92 -0.31 19.53
C ILE A 73 2.75 -0.39 20.52
N LYS A 74 2.40 0.74 21.14
CA LYS A 74 1.22 0.87 22.00
C LYS A 74 0.13 1.60 21.25
N THR A 75 -0.96 0.90 20.94
CA THR A 75 -2.13 1.50 20.28
C THR A 75 -3.27 1.67 21.27
N THR A 76 -3.94 2.82 21.22
CA THR A 76 -5.10 3.16 22.05
C THR A 76 -6.25 3.59 21.16
N VAL A 77 -7.46 3.11 21.44
CA VAL A 77 -8.69 3.47 20.74
C VAL A 77 -9.73 3.92 21.76
N GLY A 78 -9.99 5.23 21.83
CA GLY A 78 -10.71 5.83 22.95
C GLY A 78 -9.93 5.65 24.26
N ALA A 79 -10.57 5.07 25.27
CA ALA A 79 -9.92 4.71 26.54
C ALA A 79 -9.31 3.29 26.52
N SER A 80 -9.62 2.50 25.51
CA SER A 80 -9.19 1.10 25.43
C SER A 80 -7.79 0.99 24.85
N LYS A 81 -6.91 0.27 25.54
CA LYS A 81 -5.60 -0.12 25.01
C LYS A 81 -5.76 -1.38 24.18
N LEU A 82 -5.19 -1.38 22.98
CA LEU A 82 -5.05 -2.58 22.18
C LEU A 82 -3.70 -3.23 22.47
N ASP A 83 -3.65 -4.55 22.38
CA ASP A 83 -2.41 -5.31 22.47
C ASP A 83 -1.48 -5.04 21.28
N ALA A 84 -0.38 -5.78 21.17
CA ALA A 84 0.50 -5.67 20.00
C ALA A 84 -0.29 -6.00 18.71
N PRO A 85 0.03 -5.37 17.57
CA PRO A 85 -0.65 -5.66 16.32
C PRO A 85 -0.47 -7.14 15.95
N TYR A 86 -1.55 -7.76 15.47
CA TYR A 86 -1.53 -9.15 15.00
C TYR A 86 -0.62 -9.34 13.80
N ALA A 87 -0.54 -8.33 12.93
CA ALA A 87 0.38 -8.31 11.82
C ALA A 87 0.96 -6.90 11.60
N LEU A 88 2.25 -6.88 11.24
CA LEU A 88 2.99 -5.69 10.88
C LEU A 88 3.47 -5.83 9.44
N GLY A 89 2.97 -4.98 8.55
CA GLY A 89 3.34 -4.98 7.14
C GLY A 89 3.90 -3.64 6.67
N ARG A 90 4.28 -3.58 5.39
CA ARG A 90 4.66 -2.34 4.68
C ARG A 90 3.62 -2.00 3.62
N TYR A 91 3.37 -0.72 3.40
CA TYR A 91 2.38 -0.24 2.45
C TYR A 91 2.61 -0.76 1.03
N GLY A 92 3.86 -0.75 0.55
CA GLY A 92 4.23 -1.26 -0.78
C GLY A 92 3.96 -2.75 -1.00
N GLN A 93 3.73 -3.51 0.08
CA GLN A 93 3.35 -4.93 0.03
C GLN A 93 1.84 -5.15 0.14
N THR A 94 1.05 -4.08 0.24
CA THR A 94 -0.41 -4.16 0.31
C THR A 94 -1.07 -4.06 -1.06
N ASN A 95 -2.33 -4.45 -1.14
CA ASN A 95 -3.15 -4.30 -2.33
C ASN A 95 -3.77 -2.89 -2.48
N ALA A 96 -3.36 -1.90 -1.68
CA ALA A 96 -3.84 -0.54 -1.79
C ALA A 96 -3.36 0.15 -3.08
N ASP A 97 -4.21 0.98 -3.68
CA ASP A 97 -3.87 1.81 -4.82
C ASP A 97 -3.37 3.18 -4.32
N THR A 98 -2.59 3.88 -5.15
CA THR A 98 -2.05 5.21 -4.81
C THR A 98 -2.41 6.20 -5.92
N ALA A 99 -2.88 7.39 -5.56
CA ALA A 99 -3.07 8.51 -6.46
C ALA A 99 -2.16 9.67 -6.03
N ILE A 100 -1.34 10.14 -6.96
CA ILE A 100 -0.34 11.18 -6.73
C ILE A 100 -0.59 12.33 -7.71
N VAL A 101 -0.57 13.56 -7.20
CA VAL A 101 -0.46 14.76 -8.03
C VAL A 101 0.88 15.43 -7.73
N ILE A 102 1.74 15.53 -8.74
CA ILE A 102 2.96 16.33 -8.68
C ILE A 102 2.60 17.76 -9.04
N VAL A 103 2.97 18.71 -8.18
CA VAL A 103 2.84 20.15 -8.38
C VAL A 103 4.25 20.71 -8.49
N LEU A 104 4.67 21.09 -9.69
CA LEU A 104 6.07 21.42 -10.02
C LEU A 104 6.18 22.86 -10.52
N GLN A 105 7.00 23.66 -9.86
CA GLN A 105 7.28 25.02 -10.32
C GLN A 105 8.12 24.97 -11.60
N ALA A 106 7.69 25.69 -12.63
CA ALA A 106 8.31 25.68 -13.96
C ALA A 106 8.48 27.09 -14.55
N ASN A 107 8.65 28.09 -13.69
CA ASN A 107 8.94 29.47 -14.12
C ASN A 107 10.42 29.66 -14.50
N LEU A 108 10.80 30.85 -14.97
CA LEU A 108 12.17 31.15 -15.44
C LEU A 108 13.26 30.81 -14.41
N ALA A 109 12.97 30.92 -13.11
CA ALA A 109 13.92 30.65 -12.04
C ALA A 109 14.33 29.16 -11.95
N TYR A 110 13.57 28.24 -12.56
CA TYR A 110 13.82 26.81 -12.53
C TYR A 110 14.50 26.27 -13.79
N THR A 111 14.73 27.09 -14.81
CA THR A 111 15.25 26.68 -16.14
C THR A 111 16.41 25.69 -16.05
N ASP A 112 17.44 26.01 -15.26
CA ASP A 112 18.66 25.19 -15.16
C ASP A 112 18.50 23.93 -14.31
N THR A 113 17.50 23.89 -13.43
CA THR A 113 17.34 22.80 -12.44
C THR A 113 16.20 21.85 -12.76
N LEU A 114 15.23 22.31 -13.56
CA LEU A 114 14.04 21.56 -13.94
C LEU A 114 14.38 20.20 -14.60
N PRO A 115 15.35 20.11 -15.53
CA PRO A 115 15.73 18.81 -16.11
C PRO A 115 16.26 17.83 -15.06
N SER A 116 17.03 18.31 -14.08
CA SER A 116 17.55 17.48 -12.98
C SER A 116 16.44 17.04 -12.05
N ILE A 117 15.49 17.92 -11.73
CA ILE A 117 14.33 17.59 -10.89
C ILE A 117 13.51 16.48 -11.55
N VAL A 118 13.16 16.66 -12.82
CA VAL A 118 12.34 15.72 -13.60
C VAL A 118 13.02 14.36 -13.70
N SER A 119 14.29 14.31 -14.10
CA SER A 119 15.01 13.05 -14.27
C SER A 119 15.21 12.30 -12.95
N THR A 120 15.63 13.00 -11.90
CA THR A 120 15.90 12.37 -10.60
C THR A 120 14.59 11.93 -9.92
N LEU A 121 13.51 12.69 -10.05
CA LEU A 121 12.19 12.31 -9.54
C LEU A 121 11.66 11.05 -10.23
N ASP A 122 11.79 11.00 -11.56
CA ASP A 122 11.37 9.84 -12.34
C ASP A 122 12.18 8.59 -11.97
N GLU A 123 13.51 8.71 -11.97
CA GLU A 123 14.43 7.60 -11.69
C GLU A 123 14.26 7.06 -10.27
N ILE A 124 14.25 7.92 -9.26
CA ILE A 124 14.30 7.49 -7.86
C ILE A 124 12.92 7.16 -7.33
N VAL A 125 11.89 7.95 -7.65
CA VAL A 125 10.56 7.78 -7.08
C VAL A 125 9.67 7.02 -8.04
N LEU A 126 9.37 7.61 -9.21
CA LEU A 126 8.26 7.13 -10.05
C LEU A 126 8.53 5.77 -10.68
N SER A 127 9.78 5.47 -11.05
CA SER A 127 10.17 4.17 -11.60
C SER A 127 10.00 3.01 -10.61
N LYS A 128 9.90 3.31 -9.31
CA LYS A 128 9.78 2.33 -8.21
C LYS A 128 8.35 2.17 -7.71
N LEU A 129 7.41 2.97 -8.20
CA LEU A 129 6.00 2.87 -7.82
C LEU A 129 5.32 1.72 -8.57
N ASN A 130 4.27 1.16 -7.96
CA ASN A 130 3.44 0.14 -8.58
C ASN A 130 2.71 0.73 -9.81
N ASP A 131 2.56 -0.06 -10.88
CA ASP A 131 1.83 0.29 -12.10
C ASP A 131 0.36 0.71 -11.87
N ARG A 132 -0.26 0.26 -10.77
CA ARG A 132 -1.60 0.69 -10.34
C ARG A 132 -1.64 2.12 -9.80
N THR A 133 -0.49 2.77 -9.65
CA THR A 133 -0.40 4.16 -9.23
C THR A 133 -1.01 5.06 -10.30
N GLN A 134 -1.86 5.98 -9.87
CA GLN A 134 -2.38 7.03 -10.71
C GLN A 134 -1.57 8.30 -10.50
N LEU A 135 -1.21 8.97 -11.60
CA LEU A 135 -0.35 10.14 -11.59
C LEU A 135 -0.94 11.27 -12.43
N ALA A 136 -0.88 12.48 -11.90
CA ALA A 136 -1.03 13.72 -12.65
C ALA A 136 0.15 14.64 -12.33
N VAL A 137 0.52 15.46 -13.32
CA VAL A 137 1.59 16.46 -13.19
C VAL A 137 0.99 17.82 -13.52
N LEU A 138 1.05 18.75 -12.58
CA LEU A 138 0.64 20.13 -12.72
C LEU A 138 1.89 21.01 -12.63
N SER A 139 2.32 21.56 -13.76
CA SER A 139 3.30 22.65 -13.75
C SER A 139 2.64 23.95 -13.30
N TYR A 140 3.40 24.83 -12.66
CA TYR A 140 2.93 26.18 -12.36
C TYR A 140 4.06 27.21 -12.46
N GLY A 141 3.69 28.35 -13.03
CA GLY A 141 4.40 29.62 -12.96
C GLY A 141 3.36 30.67 -12.63
N ASP A 142 3.15 31.65 -13.49
CA ASP A 142 2.10 32.67 -13.34
C ASP A 142 0.65 32.12 -13.40
N SER A 143 0.52 30.93 -13.98
CA SER A 143 -0.71 30.22 -14.24
C SER A 143 -0.57 28.75 -13.91
N THR A 144 -1.71 28.08 -13.73
CA THR A 144 -1.76 26.66 -13.38
C THR A 144 -1.91 25.80 -14.63
N GLY A 145 -0.93 24.92 -14.87
CA GLY A 145 -0.97 23.92 -15.93
C GLY A 145 -2.19 22.99 -15.82
N SER A 146 -2.60 22.41 -16.95
CA SER A 146 -3.73 21.48 -17.00
C SER A 146 -3.27 20.04 -17.08
N SER A 147 -3.84 19.17 -16.23
CA SER A 147 -3.57 17.74 -16.28
C SER A 147 -4.76 16.94 -15.77
N LYS A 148 -4.80 15.68 -16.14
CA LYS A 148 -5.78 14.69 -15.69
C LYS A 148 -5.05 13.55 -15.01
N LEU A 149 -5.65 13.04 -13.93
CA LEU A 149 -5.18 11.84 -13.26
C LEU A 149 -5.34 10.64 -14.20
N GLY A 150 -4.26 9.88 -14.38
CA GLY A 150 -4.23 8.71 -15.27
C GLY A 150 -3.18 7.69 -14.82
N PRO A 151 -2.93 6.63 -15.61
CA PRO A 151 -1.94 5.61 -15.28
C PRO A 151 -0.53 6.18 -15.09
N LEU A 152 0.27 5.55 -14.24
CA LEU A 152 1.65 5.96 -13.93
C LEU A 152 2.47 6.26 -15.19
N LYS A 153 2.44 5.36 -16.18
CA LYS A 153 3.17 5.53 -17.46
C LYS A 153 2.81 6.83 -18.19
N ALA A 154 1.52 7.17 -18.27
CA ALA A 154 1.07 8.39 -18.92
C ALA A 154 1.47 9.64 -18.13
N GLY A 155 1.41 9.58 -16.79
CA GLY A 155 1.90 10.65 -15.93
C GLY A 155 3.41 10.88 -16.04
N ARG A 156 4.20 9.81 -16.17
CA ARG A 156 5.66 9.89 -16.37
C ARG A 156 6.02 10.54 -17.71
N SER A 157 5.32 10.19 -18.80
CA SER A 157 5.47 10.89 -20.09
C SER A 157 5.23 12.38 -19.94
N ARG A 158 4.11 12.76 -19.31
CA ARG A 158 3.80 14.18 -19.05
C ARG A 158 4.82 14.88 -18.18
N LEU A 159 5.45 14.17 -17.22
CA LEU A 159 6.54 14.74 -16.42
C LEU A 159 7.75 15.08 -17.30
N GLY A 160 8.11 14.19 -18.23
CA GLY A 160 9.20 14.41 -19.20
C GLY A 160 8.93 15.55 -20.19
N GLU A 161 7.66 15.87 -20.43
CA GLU A 161 7.21 16.98 -21.28
C GLU A 161 7.16 18.33 -20.53
N VAL A 162 7.41 18.35 -19.21
CA VAL A 162 7.40 19.61 -18.45
C VAL A 162 8.57 20.48 -18.89
N ALA A 163 8.23 21.62 -19.50
CA ALA A 163 9.15 22.67 -19.87
C ALA A 163 8.90 23.93 -19.05
N GLN A 164 9.88 24.83 -19.08
CA GLN A 164 9.76 26.16 -18.52
C GLN A 164 8.71 26.98 -19.30
N ASP A 165 7.88 27.76 -18.61
CA ASP A 165 6.67 28.38 -19.18
C ASP A 165 6.82 29.85 -19.62
N GLY A 166 8.05 30.37 -19.71
CA GLY A 166 8.36 31.77 -19.96
C GLY A 166 8.07 32.75 -18.82
N SER A 167 7.42 32.32 -17.74
CA SER A 167 6.89 33.27 -16.74
C SER A 167 7.96 33.85 -15.82
N ALA A 168 7.87 35.17 -15.61
CA ALA A 168 8.73 35.95 -14.70
C ALA A 168 7.96 36.48 -13.47
N SER A 169 6.63 36.37 -13.47
CA SER A 169 5.77 36.88 -12.41
C SER A 169 5.68 35.92 -11.21
N GLU A 170 5.05 36.39 -10.14
CA GLU A 170 4.87 35.61 -8.92
C GLU A 170 4.00 34.35 -9.19
N PRO A 171 4.40 33.17 -8.69
CA PRO A 171 3.78 31.92 -9.06
C PRO A 171 2.38 31.69 -8.46
N ALA A 172 1.54 30.90 -9.12
CA ALA A 172 0.19 30.53 -8.70
C ALA A 172 0.16 29.20 -7.91
N LEU A 173 0.95 29.11 -6.85
CA LEU A 173 1.12 27.90 -6.03
C LEU A 173 -0.21 27.42 -5.42
N LEU A 174 -0.95 28.30 -4.74
CA LEU A 174 -2.15 27.93 -3.98
C LEU A 174 -3.29 27.49 -4.90
N ASP A 175 -3.45 28.17 -6.04
CA ASP A 175 -4.45 27.80 -7.06
C ASP A 175 -4.14 26.41 -7.66
N THR A 176 -2.86 26.10 -7.82
CA THR A 176 -2.39 24.81 -8.32
C THR A 176 -2.62 23.68 -7.32
N ILE A 177 -2.34 23.92 -6.03
CA ILE A 177 -2.65 22.93 -4.98
C ILE A 177 -4.16 22.70 -4.87
N GLU A 178 -4.98 23.74 -4.96
CA GLU A 178 -6.44 23.58 -4.97
C GLU A 178 -6.92 22.75 -6.16
N ARG A 179 -6.31 22.92 -7.34
CA ARG A 179 -6.57 22.05 -8.50
C ARG A 179 -6.13 20.61 -8.22
N ALA A 180 -4.98 20.40 -7.59
CA ALA A 180 -4.49 19.06 -7.21
C ALA A 180 -5.47 18.33 -6.28
N LEU A 181 -5.98 19.01 -5.24
CA LEU A 181 -6.99 18.44 -4.34
C LEU A 181 -8.28 18.07 -5.09
N ARG A 182 -8.74 18.93 -6.01
CA ARG A 182 -9.92 18.63 -6.85
C ARG A 182 -9.71 17.39 -7.73
N LEU A 183 -8.51 17.17 -8.27
CA LEU A 183 -8.18 15.95 -9.02
C LEU A 183 -8.20 14.71 -8.11
N LEU A 184 -7.56 14.78 -6.95
CA LEU A 184 -7.49 13.67 -6.00
C LEU A 184 -8.85 13.33 -5.38
N LYS A 185 -9.74 14.31 -5.21
CA LYS A 185 -11.12 14.07 -4.78
C LYS A 185 -11.87 13.15 -5.76
N ARG A 186 -11.58 13.26 -7.06
CA ARG A 186 -12.19 12.46 -8.13
C ARG A 186 -11.49 11.13 -8.42
N ALA A 187 -10.36 10.87 -7.75
CA ALA A 187 -9.60 9.64 -7.92
C ALA A 187 -10.43 8.43 -7.45
N LYS A 188 -10.47 7.39 -8.29
CA LYS A 188 -11.18 6.13 -8.05
C LYS A 188 -10.26 4.94 -8.31
N THR A 189 -10.44 3.84 -7.62
CA THR A 189 -9.68 2.60 -7.86
C THR A 189 -10.34 1.75 -8.94
N ASN A 190 -9.58 0.83 -9.53
CA ASN A 190 -10.12 -0.21 -10.41
C ASN A 190 -9.62 -1.60 -9.95
N PRO A 191 -10.50 -2.49 -9.46
CA PRO A 191 -11.93 -2.30 -9.18
C PRO A 191 -12.21 -1.19 -8.15
N GLU A 192 -13.41 -0.61 -8.22
CA GLU A 192 -13.87 0.40 -7.26
C GLU A 192 -13.93 -0.19 -5.83
N GLY A 193 -13.77 0.66 -4.81
CA GLY A 193 -13.83 0.25 -3.40
C GLY A 193 -12.50 -0.24 -2.80
N ARG A 194 -11.42 -0.35 -3.58
CA ARG A 194 -10.10 -0.63 -3.00
C ARG A 194 -9.60 0.56 -2.17
N PRO A 195 -8.80 0.32 -1.13
CA PRO A 195 -8.20 1.41 -0.37
C PRO A 195 -7.29 2.26 -1.26
N LEU A 196 -7.52 3.57 -1.29
CA LEU A 196 -6.76 4.53 -2.10
C LEU A 196 -6.00 5.52 -1.22
N ARG A 197 -4.67 5.58 -1.36
CA ARG A 197 -3.84 6.62 -0.72
C ARG A 197 -3.74 7.83 -1.65
N LYS A 198 -3.94 9.04 -1.14
CA LYS A 198 -3.91 10.28 -1.93
C LYS A 198 -2.78 11.19 -1.45
N LEU A 199 -1.92 11.59 -2.37
CA LEU A 199 -0.72 12.38 -2.07
C LEU A 199 -0.58 13.55 -3.05
N VAL A 200 -0.12 14.70 -2.54
CA VAL A 200 0.40 15.79 -3.36
C VAL A 200 1.90 15.90 -3.08
N ILE A 201 2.70 15.91 -4.15
CA ILE A 201 4.14 16.20 -4.08
C ILE A 201 4.33 17.61 -4.63
N VAL A 202 4.73 18.57 -3.79
CA VAL A 202 4.98 19.96 -4.20
C VAL A 202 6.47 20.19 -4.32
N ILE A 203 6.92 20.71 -5.45
CA ILE A 203 8.31 21.09 -5.70
C ILE A 203 8.31 22.56 -6.12
N GLY A 204 8.99 23.41 -5.34
CA GLY A 204 8.96 24.86 -5.58
C GLY A 204 9.67 25.68 -4.49
N ASP A 205 9.62 26.99 -4.63
CA ASP A 205 10.25 27.95 -3.71
C ASP A 205 9.29 28.46 -2.63
N GLY A 206 8.00 28.14 -2.75
CA GLY A 206 6.96 28.50 -1.79
C GLY A 206 6.41 29.91 -1.95
N ARG A 207 6.81 30.65 -2.99
CA ARG A 207 6.16 31.90 -3.35
C ARG A 207 4.74 31.64 -3.84
N ASP A 208 3.89 32.63 -3.63
CA ASP A 208 2.55 32.64 -4.18
C ASP A 208 2.11 34.09 -4.42
N ARG A 209 1.51 34.35 -5.57
CA ARG A 209 1.04 35.67 -5.98
C ARG A 209 0.05 36.33 -5.02
N SER A 210 -0.71 35.56 -4.24
CA SER A 210 -1.66 36.11 -3.27
C SER A 210 -1.00 36.54 -1.97
N GLY A 211 0.13 35.92 -1.59
CA GLY A 211 0.77 36.12 -0.29
C GLY A 211 -0.12 35.77 0.92
N ASP A 212 -1.26 35.11 0.71
CA ASP A 212 -2.29 34.88 1.72
C ASP A 212 -1.95 33.69 2.62
N ARG A 213 -1.39 34.00 3.79
CA ARG A 213 -1.03 32.99 4.81
C ARG A 213 -2.23 32.26 5.38
N GLU A 214 -3.39 32.92 5.49
CA GLU A 214 -4.57 32.25 6.03
C GLU A 214 -5.06 31.17 5.05
N ARG A 215 -5.07 31.49 3.74
CA ARG A 215 -5.39 30.52 2.69
C ARG A 215 -4.45 29.32 2.71
N VAL A 216 -3.15 29.51 2.98
CA VAL A 216 -2.17 28.42 3.16
C VAL A 216 -2.61 27.48 4.29
N THR A 217 -2.93 28.02 5.46
CA THR A 217 -3.40 27.24 6.61
C THR A 217 -4.69 26.50 6.30
N GLN A 218 -5.68 27.18 5.71
CA GLN A 218 -6.98 26.63 5.38
C GLN A 218 -6.87 25.50 4.35
N LEU A 219 -6.02 25.67 3.34
CA LEU A 219 -5.78 24.67 2.30
C LEU A 219 -5.10 23.42 2.85
N GLY A 220 -4.11 23.58 3.72
CA GLY A 220 -3.47 22.45 4.40
C GLY A 220 -4.43 21.67 5.31
N LYS A 221 -5.28 22.37 6.09
CA LYS A 221 -6.35 21.74 6.90
C LYS A 221 -7.41 21.04 6.04
N ARG A 222 -7.73 21.61 4.87
CA ARG A 222 -8.64 20.98 3.91
C ARG A 222 -8.04 19.69 3.37
N ALA A 223 -6.76 19.70 2.99
CA ALA A 223 -6.07 18.50 2.54
C ALA A 223 -6.11 17.38 3.59
N ASP A 224 -5.84 17.70 4.87
CA ASP A 224 -5.96 16.75 5.98
C ASP A 224 -7.37 16.15 6.10
N ARG A 225 -8.41 17.00 6.07
CA ARG A 225 -9.81 16.54 6.10
C ARG A 225 -10.18 15.65 4.91
N GLU A 226 -9.60 15.90 3.74
CA GLU A 226 -9.80 15.10 2.52
C GLU A 226 -8.90 13.85 2.48
N GLY A 227 -8.09 13.59 3.52
CA GLY A 227 -7.19 12.45 3.60
C GLY A 227 -6.03 12.53 2.60
N VAL A 228 -5.60 13.75 2.26
CA VAL A 228 -4.52 14.04 1.30
C VAL A 228 -3.30 14.58 2.05
N ARG A 229 -2.16 13.88 1.93
CA ARG A 229 -0.88 14.35 2.49
C ARG A 229 -0.14 15.20 1.46
N ILE A 230 0.37 16.37 1.88
CA ILE A 230 1.18 17.25 1.03
C ILE A 230 2.65 17.12 1.44
N HIS A 231 3.44 16.45 0.62
CA HIS A 231 4.89 16.36 0.79
C HIS A 231 5.55 17.43 -0.07
N ALA A 232 6.29 18.34 0.56
CA ALA A 232 6.93 19.44 -0.13
C ALA A 232 8.45 19.29 -0.16
N LEU A 233 9.05 19.52 -1.33
CA LEU A 233 10.47 19.70 -1.54
C LEU A 233 10.70 21.16 -1.92
N GLY A 234 11.15 21.92 -0.93
CA GLY A 234 11.49 23.32 -1.09
C GLY A 234 12.86 23.50 -1.72
N TYR A 235 12.95 24.26 -2.80
CA TYR A 235 14.21 24.71 -3.39
C TYR A 235 14.08 26.18 -3.73
N ALA A 236 15.06 27.01 -3.39
CA ALA A 236 15.02 28.44 -3.65
C ALA A 236 16.21 28.84 -4.54
N PRO A 237 16.04 28.93 -5.88
CA PRO A 237 17.11 29.30 -6.79
C PRO A 237 17.77 30.64 -6.44
N SER A 238 16.99 31.59 -5.92
CA SER A 238 17.43 32.92 -5.48
C SER A 238 18.02 32.95 -4.06
N ASN A 239 18.13 31.79 -3.38
CA ASN A 239 18.54 31.66 -1.97
C ASN A 239 17.64 32.40 -0.97
N VAL A 240 16.47 32.90 -1.39
CA VAL A 240 15.49 33.53 -0.49
C VAL A 240 14.66 32.46 0.21
N ARG A 241 14.90 32.25 1.50
CA ARG A 241 14.32 31.12 2.25
C ARG A 241 12.95 31.38 2.86
N ARG A 242 12.58 32.64 3.09
CA ARG A 242 11.33 33.01 3.78
C ARG A 242 10.07 32.39 3.13
N PRO A 243 9.92 32.35 1.79
CA PRO A 243 8.75 31.72 1.15
C PRO A 243 8.66 30.20 1.37
N LEU A 244 9.77 29.51 1.66
CA LEU A 244 9.76 28.07 1.97
C LEU A 244 8.93 27.74 3.21
N LEU A 245 8.73 28.70 4.11
CA LEU A 245 7.84 28.53 5.28
C LEU A 245 6.40 28.24 4.87
N THR A 246 5.95 28.74 3.72
CA THR A 246 4.63 28.44 3.14
C THR A 246 4.49 26.94 2.86
N LEU A 247 5.51 26.34 2.24
CA LEU A 247 5.56 24.90 1.96
C LEU A 247 5.62 24.09 3.26
N GLY A 248 6.44 24.55 4.22
CA GLY A 248 6.51 23.97 5.56
C GLY A 248 5.16 23.96 6.27
N GLU A 249 4.39 25.05 6.17
CA GLU A 249 3.05 25.13 6.74
C GLU A 249 2.07 24.18 6.04
N LEU A 250 2.02 24.16 4.71
CA LEU A 250 1.15 23.23 3.95
C LEU A 250 1.39 21.78 4.33
N SER A 251 2.65 21.36 4.38
CA SER A 251 3.04 20.01 4.78
C SER A 251 2.68 19.75 6.23
N LYS A 252 2.95 20.67 7.16
CA LYS A 252 2.61 20.50 8.58
C LYS A 252 1.11 20.35 8.79
N ARG A 253 0.29 21.19 8.14
CA ARG A 253 -1.18 21.19 8.30
C ARG A 253 -1.84 19.97 7.66
N SER A 254 -1.27 19.45 6.57
CA SER A 254 -1.72 18.20 5.92
C SER A 254 -1.10 16.94 6.52
N LEU A 255 -0.29 17.05 7.58
CA LEU A 255 0.52 16.00 8.18
C LEU A 255 1.56 15.35 7.24
N GLY A 256 1.86 15.94 6.08
CA GLY A 256 2.96 15.51 5.23
C GLY A 256 4.34 15.90 5.78
N THR A 257 5.33 15.95 4.89
CA THR A 257 6.74 16.23 5.22
C THR A 257 7.28 17.35 4.34
N PHE A 258 8.08 18.24 4.94
CA PHE A 258 8.78 19.31 4.24
C PHE A 258 10.28 18.99 4.23
N ARG A 259 10.89 19.05 3.04
CA ARG A 259 12.32 18.85 2.84
C ARG A 259 12.89 20.07 2.14
N TRP A 260 13.98 20.61 2.66
CA TRP A 260 14.68 21.70 2.01
C TRP A 260 15.89 21.17 1.23
N VAL A 261 15.85 21.36 -0.07
CA VAL A 261 16.94 21.06 -1.01
C VAL A 261 17.80 22.32 -1.13
N ARG A 262 19.08 22.19 -0.76
CA ARG A 262 19.98 23.36 -0.60
C ARG A 262 20.58 23.81 -1.93
N ASP A 263 20.92 22.87 -2.80
CA ASP A 263 21.47 23.15 -4.12
C ASP A 263 20.59 22.53 -5.22
N GLY A 264 20.68 23.10 -6.42
CA GLY A 264 19.92 22.63 -7.57
C GLY A 264 20.50 21.38 -8.24
N GLY A 265 21.57 20.81 -7.70
CA GLY A 265 22.27 19.68 -8.29
C GLY A 265 21.58 18.33 -8.01
N ALA A 266 21.78 17.38 -8.91
CA ALA A 266 21.17 16.04 -8.82
C ALA A 266 21.46 15.32 -7.49
N GLY A 267 22.63 15.58 -6.87
CA GLY A 267 23.00 15.01 -5.57
C GLY A 267 22.07 15.43 -4.44
N SER A 268 21.72 16.72 -4.35
CA SER A 268 20.80 17.20 -3.30
C SER A 268 19.36 16.73 -3.51
N TRP A 269 18.91 16.64 -4.75
CA TRP A 269 17.59 16.09 -5.08
C TRP A 269 17.50 14.60 -4.74
N SER A 270 18.57 13.84 -4.99
CA SER A 270 18.62 12.39 -4.76
C SER A 270 18.29 12.00 -3.33
N GLY A 271 18.84 12.71 -2.35
CA GLY A 271 18.56 12.47 -0.94
C GLY A 271 17.09 12.73 -0.58
N GLY A 272 16.55 13.87 -1.01
CA GLY A 272 15.16 14.25 -0.77
C GLY A 272 14.16 13.29 -1.41
N PHE A 273 14.42 12.86 -2.65
CA PHE A 273 13.57 11.91 -3.38
C PHE A 273 13.69 10.48 -2.85
N THR A 274 14.87 10.06 -2.39
CA THR A 274 15.05 8.76 -1.73
C THR A 274 14.18 8.67 -0.47
N GLN A 275 14.25 9.70 0.38
CA GLN A 275 13.41 9.76 1.59
C GLN A 275 11.92 9.80 1.26
N LEU A 276 11.52 10.54 0.22
CA LEU A 276 10.13 10.58 -0.24
C LEU A 276 9.66 9.20 -0.73
N ARG A 277 10.45 8.52 -1.56
CA ARG A 277 10.16 7.17 -2.04
C ARG A 277 9.97 6.22 -0.86
N ASP A 278 10.88 6.25 0.09
CA ASP A 278 10.83 5.36 1.25
C ASP A 278 9.58 5.67 2.10
N GLU A 279 9.20 6.93 2.29
CA GLU A 279 7.96 7.32 2.96
C GLU A 279 6.69 6.84 2.22
N ILE A 280 6.74 6.83 0.88
CA ILE A 280 5.63 6.33 0.05
C ILE A 280 5.52 4.79 0.15
N LEU A 281 6.63 4.06 0.03
CA LEU A 281 6.62 2.60 -0.11
C LEU A 281 6.70 1.85 1.23
N SER A 282 7.44 2.39 2.19
CA SER A 282 7.81 1.70 3.43
C SER A 282 7.03 2.16 4.64
N GLN A 283 5.92 2.88 4.45
CA GLN A 283 4.97 3.17 5.52
C GLN A 283 4.50 1.88 6.20
N TYR A 284 4.41 1.87 7.53
CA TYR A 284 3.95 0.71 8.28
C TYR A 284 2.44 0.55 8.16
N VAL A 285 1.98 -0.70 8.11
CA VAL A 285 0.57 -1.06 8.17
C VAL A 285 0.37 -1.98 9.37
N LEU A 286 -0.22 -1.44 10.43
CA LEU A 286 -0.56 -2.19 11.64
C LEU A 286 -1.93 -2.83 11.45
N THR A 287 -2.04 -4.14 11.63
CA THR A 287 -3.33 -4.85 11.50
C THR A 287 -3.78 -5.38 12.85
N TYR A 288 -5.03 -5.06 13.20
CA TYR A 288 -5.72 -5.51 14.41
C TYR A 288 -6.99 -6.26 14.03
N PHE A 289 -7.32 -7.32 14.77
CA PHE A 289 -8.63 -7.95 14.74
C PHE A 289 -9.37 -7.56 16.01
N LEU A 290 -10.48 -6.87 15.82
CA LEU A 290 -11.30 -6.30 16.88
C LEU A 290 -12.58 -7.14 17.01
N PRO A 291 -13.06 -7.42 18.23
CA PRO A 291 -14.25 -8.22 18.42
C PRO A 291 -15.51 -7.46 17.96
N SER A 292 -16.56 -8.20 17.58
CA SER A 292 -17.78 -7.65 16.95
C SER A 292 -18.69 -6.88 17.90
N ASP A 293 -18.58 -7.13 19.21
CA ASP A 293 -19.37 -6.53 20.28
C ASP A 293 -18.84 -5.14 20.69
N ALA A 294 -17.62 -4.79 20.31
CA ALA A 294 -16.99 -3.54 20.69
C ALA A 294 -17.19 -2.47 19.60
N GLU A 295 -17.92 -1.40 19.96
CA GLU A 295 -18.13 -0.24 19.10
C GLU A 295 -16.90 0.66 19.06
N TYR A 296 -16.06 0.51 18.04
CA TYR A 296 -14.88 1.36 17.83
C TYR A 296 -15.14 2.55 16.89
N GLY A 297 -16.23 2.53 16.12
CA GLY A 297 -16.61 3.62 15.20
C GLY A 297 -16.69 4.97 15.92
N GLY A 298 -16.12 6.01 15.32
CA GLY A 298 -16.07 7.37 15.86
C GLY A 298 -15.06 7.60 16.99
N ARG A 299 -14.51 6.54 17.60
CA ARG A 299 -13.46 6.68 18.64
C ARG A 299 -12.16 7.18 18.05
N LYS A 300 -11.36 7.86 18.86
CA LYS A 300 -10.03 8.33 18.43
C LYS A 300 -9.00 7.23 18.62
N VAL A 301 -8.21 6.95 17.58
CA VAL A 301 -7.02 6.11 17.66
C VAL A 301 -5.77 6.96 17.84
N LYS A 302 -4.84 6.46 18.67
CA LYS A 302 -3.52 7.03 18.89
C LYS A 302 -2.51 5.90 19.04
N VAL A 303 -1.35 6.06 18.40
CA VAL A 303 -0.22 5.14 18.47
C VAL A 303 0.94 5.83 19.17
N VAL A 304 1.55 5.14 20.13
CA VAL A 304 2.76 5.56 20.83
C VAL A 304 3.81 4.48 20.62
N THR A 305 4.98 4.86 20.11
CA THR A 305 6.13 3.96 20.07
C THR A 305 6.89 4.08 21.38
N VAL A 306 7.35 2.95 21.92
CA VAL A 306 8.08 2.86 23.19
C VAL A 306 9.41 2.15 23.00
N GLY A 307 10.41 2.49 23.81
CA GLY A 307 11.75 1.91 23.73
C GLY A 307 12.78 2.96 23.33
N ARG A 308 13.69 2.62 22.40
CA ARG A 308 14.77 3.54 21.98
C ARG A 308 14.25 4.78 21.24
N THR A 309 13.06 4.69 20.62
CA THR A 309 12.48 5.74 19.80
C THR A 309 11.05 6.03 20.25
N GLU A 310 10.89 6.98 21.16
CA GLU A 310 9.56 7.39 21.63
C GLU A 310 8.97 8.45 20.71
N ALA A 311 7.85 8.11 20.07
CA ALA A 311 7.10 8.99 19.19
C ALA A 311 5.60 8.84 19.48
N THR A 312 4.90 9.96 19.53
CA THR A 312 3.45 9.99 19.70
C THR A 312 2.79 10.40 18.39
N SER A 313 1.80 9.64 17.95
CA SER A 313 1.05 9.97 16.74
C SER A 313 0.00 11.05 16.96
N ASN A 314 -0.49 11.62 15.85
CA ASN A 314 -1.77 12.34 15.85
C ASN A 314 -2.94 11.40 16.21
N GLU A 315 -4.06 12.02 16.59
CA GLU A 315 -5.32 11.32 16.84
C GLU A 315 -6.17 11.31 15.57
N VAL A 316 -6.69 10.15 15.19
CA VAL A 316 -7.58 9.99 14.03
C VAL A 316 -8.86 9.31 14.47
N ARG A 317 -10.01 9.76 13.97
CA ARG A 317 -11.28 9.06 14.24
C ARG A 317 -11.34 7.78 13.42
N VAL A 318 -11.64 6.68 14.09
CA VAL A 318 -11.87 5.38 13.46
C VAL A 318 -13.18 5.47 12.67
N PRO A 319 -13.17 5.21 11.35
CA PRO A 319 -14.38 5.20 10.56
C PRO A 319 -15.24 3.97 10.90
N ASP A 320 -16.51 4.01 10.51
CA ASP A 320 -17.37 2.84 10.60
C ASP A 320 -16.87 1.72 9.67
N ALA A 321 -17.13 0.48 10.08
CA ALA A 321 -16.72 -0.69 9.31
C ALA A 321 -17.45 -0.72 7.97
N ARG A 322 -16.68 -0.79 6.88
CA ARG A 322 -17.22 -0.85 5.51
C ARG A 322 -16.45 -1.85 4.66
N CYS A 323 -17.10 -2.40 3.66
CA CYS A 323 -16.46 -3.22 2.65
C CYS A 323 -16.59 -2.51 1.30
N GLY A 324 -15.49 -1.90 0.85
CA GLY A 324 -15.53 -1.04 -0.33
C GLY A 324 -16.33 0.24 -0.08
N ALA A 325 -17.34 0.48 -0.93
CA ALA A 325 -18.24 1.62 -0.80
C ALA A 325 -19.40 1.37 0.18
N ASP A 326 -19.71 0.09 0.47
CA ASP A 326 -20.95 -0.30 1.14
C ASP A 326 -20.71 -0.75 2.59
N ALA A 327 -21.73 -0.56 3.43
CA ALA A 327 -21.78 -1.15 4.76
C ALA A 327 -22.00 -2.67 4.64
N CYS A 328 -21.36 -3.45 5.52
CA CYS A 328 -21.44 -4.91 5.51
C CYS A 328 -21.79 -5.40 6.91
N PRO A 329 -23.09 -5.38 7.29
CA PRO A 329 -23.51 -5.58 8.68
C PRO A 329 -23.40 -7.03 9.18
N THR A 330 -23.59 -8.02 8.30
CA THR A 330 -23.69 -9.45 8.67
C THR A 330 -22.72 -10.35 7.89
N GLY A 331 -21.70 -9.77 7.26
CA GLY A 331 -20.76 -10.50 6.41
C GLY A 331 -19.28 -10.17 6.69
N TYR A 332 -18.41 -10.69 5.83
CA TYR A 332 -16.99 -10.35 5.82
C TYR A 332 -16.59 -9.71 4.50
N CYS A 333 -15.49 -8.96 4.50
CA CYS A 333 -15.02 -8.31 3.28
C CYS A 333 -14.04 -9.20 2.50
N ALA A 334 -14.40 -9.54 1.26
CA ALA A 334 -13.52 -10.24 0.32
C ALA A 334 -13.36 -9.40 -0.96
N ASN A 335 -12.14 -8.96 -1.27
CA ASN A 335 -11.85 -8.14 -2.47
C ASN A 335 -12.75 -6.89 -2.61
N ALA A 336 -13.04 -6.20 -1.50
CA ALA A 336 -13.95 -5.06 -1.45
C ALA A 336 -15.42 -5.37 -1.75
N VAL A 337 -15.81 -6.65 -1.73
CA VAL A 337 -17.21 -7.12 -1.82
C VAL A 337 -17.63 -7.74 -0.50
N CYS A 338 -18.80 -7.33 0.01
CA CYS A 338 -19.38 -7.92 1.21
C CYS A 338 -19.88 -9.34 0.88
N VAL A 339 -19.28 -10.33 1.52
CA VAL A 339 -19.70 -11.72 1.44
C VAL A 339 -20.44 -12.04 2.73
N VAL A 340 -21.76 -12.21 2.62
CA VAL A 340 -22.58 -12.71 3.72
C VAL A 340 -22.49 -14.24 3.65
N PRO A 341 -21.94 -14.92 4.68
CA PRO A 341 -22.01 -16.37 4.69
C PRO A 341 -23.48 -16.75 4.66
N GLN A 342 -23.89 -17.55 3.68
CA GLN A 342 -25.17 -18.22 3.78
C GLN A 342 -25.04 -19.13 4.99
N LEU A 343 -25.62 -18.73 6.11
CA LEU A 343 -25.98 -19.65 7.17
C LEU A 343 -26.78 -20.72 6.44
N GLU A 344 -26.17 -21.89 6.22
CA GLU A 344 -26.91 -23.04 5.76
C GLU A 344 -28.07 -23.15 6.75
N GLU A 345 -29.29 -22.82 6.30
CA GLU A 345 -30.47 -23.09 7.10
C GLU A 345 -30.32 -24.53 7.54
N PRO A 346 -30.34 -24.81 8.85
CA PRO A 346 -30.08 -26.16 9.34
C PRO A 346 -31.02 -27.05 8.54
N ARG A 347 -30.45 -27.93 7.69
CA ARG A 347 -31.24 -28.76 6.75
C ARG A 347 -32.35 -29.34 7.59
N GLY A 348 -33.57 -28.82 7.38
CA GLY A 348 -34.68 -29.14 8.25
C GLY A 348 -34.88 -30.64 8.24
N VAL A 349 -35.65 -31.18 9.19
CA VAL A 349 -35.94 -32.62 9.28
C VAL A 349 -36.31 -33.21 7.90
N LEU A 350 -36.95 -32.42 7.04
CA LEU A 350 -37.25 -32.76 5.64
C LEU A 350 -36.02 -32.98 4.73
N GLY A 351 -34.98 -32.17 4.86
CA GLY A 351 -33.71 -32.34 4.13
C GLY A 351 -32.93 -33.57 4.61
N TRP A 352 -33.01 -33.89 5.91
CA TRP A 352 -32.46 -35.15 6.44
C TRP A 352 -33.25 -36.37 5.95
N LEU A 353 -34.58 -36.30 5.96
CA LEU A 353 -35.45 -37.35 5.42
C LEU A 353 -35.25 -37.58 3.93
N LEU A 354 -35.04 -36.53 3.13
CA LEU A 354 -34.71 -36.67 1.71
C LEU A 354 -33.34 -37.30 1.49
N LEU A 355 -32.35 -36.97 2.31
CA LEU A 355 -31.01 -37.57 2.22
C LEU A 355 -31.05 -39.05 2.60
N VAL A 356 -31.66 -39.40 3.74
CA VAL A 356 -31.82 -40.79 4.18
C VAL A 356 -32.70 -41.58 3.19
N GLY A 357 -33.81 -40.99 2.75
CA GLY A 357 -34.69 -41.57 1.74
C GLY A 357 -33.97 -41.82 0.41
N GLY A 358 -33.15 -40.87 -0.04
CA GLY A 358 -32.33 -41.00 -1.25
C GLY A 358 -31.31 -42.13 -1.15
N ILE A 359 -30.66 -42.29 0.01
CA ILE A 359 -29.72 -43.40 0.25
C ILE A 359 -30.45 -44.75 0.24
N ILE A 360 -31.61 -44.86 0.89
CA ILE A 360 -32.40 -46.10 0.93
C ILE A 360 -32.85 -46.49 -0.49
N VAL A 361 -33.41 -45.54 -1.25
CA VAL A 361 -33.84 -45.79 -2.63
C VAL A 361 -32.65 -46.16 -3.51
N GLY A 362 -31.52 -45.46 -3.39
CA GLY A 362 -30.29 -45.79 -4.10
C GLY A 362 -29.80 -47.21 -3.79
N ALA A 363 -29.79 -47.61 -2.51
CA ALA A 363 -29.40 -48.95 -2.09
C ALA A 363 -30.34 -50.02 -2.64
N LEU A 364 -31.65 -49.78 -2.66
CA LEU A 364 -32.64 -50.70 -3.23
C LEU A 364 -32.45 -50.88 -4.74
N VAL A 365 -32.16 -49.81 -5.47
CA VAL A 365 -31.87 -49.89 -6.92
C VAL A 365 -30.59 -50.70 -7.16
N VAL A 366 -29.52 -50.45 -6.41
CA VAL A 366 -28.26 -51.19 -6.54
C VAL A 366 -28.46 -52.67 -6.23
N LEU A 367 -29.15 -53.02 -5.15
CA LEU A 367 -29.46 -54.41 -4.79
C LEU A 367 -30.34 -55.09 -5.85
N GLY A 368 -31.34 -54.38 -6.39
CA GLY A 368 -32.19 -54.88 -7.46
C GLY A 368 -31.41 -55.19 -8.75
N VAL A 369 -30.48 -54.31 -9.14
CA VAL A 369 -29.60 -54.52 -10.30
C VAL A 369 -28.67 -55.71 -10.07
N ILE A 370 -28.07 -55.84 -8.88
CA ILE A 370 -27.21 -56.97 -8.53
C ILE A 370 -28.01 -58.28 -8.58
N GLY A 371 -29.21 -58.32 -8.00
CA GLY A 371 -30.09 -59.48 -8.03
C GLY A 371 -30.47 -59.89 -9.46
N PHE A 372 -30.82 -58.91 -10.30
CA PHE A 372 -31.15 -59.14 -11.71
C PHE A 372 -29.96 -59.72 -12.49
N LEU A 373 -28.74 -59.22 -12.24
CA LEU A 373 -27.52 -59.74 -12.89
C LEU A 373 -27.19 -61.18 -12.44
N ILE A 374 -27.42 -61.53 -11.18
CA ILE A 374 -27.21 -62.90 -10.68
C ILE A 374 -28.25 -63.85 -11.31
N GLN A 375 -29.52 -63.46 -11.36
CA GLN A 375 -30.59 -64.27 -11.91
C GLN A 375 -30.46 -64.49 -13.43
N ARG A 376 -29.86 -63.54 -14.15
CA ARG A 376 -29.55 -63.69 -15.59
C ARG A 376 -28.36 -64.63 -15.84
N ARG A 377 -27.49 -64.85 -14.85
CA ARG A 377 -26.36 -65.80 -14.96
C ARG A 377 -26.75 -67.24 -14.63
N SER A 378 -27.80 -67.46 -13.83
CA SER A 378 -28.26 -68.81 -13.46
C SER A 378 -29.11 -69.51 -14.54
N THR A 379 -29.48 -68.82 -15.62
CA THR A 379 -30.20 -69.41 -16.77
C THR A 379 -29.29 -69.96 -17.87
N VAL A 380 -27.97 -70.05 -17.65
CA VAL A 380 -27.11 -70.84 -18.55
C VAL A 380 -27.31 -72.33 -18.22
N VAL A 381 -28.40 -72.87 -18.78
CA VAL A 381 -28.67 -74.31 -18.86
C VAL A 381 -27.47 -74.96 -19.55
N ALA A 382 -26.85 -75.91 -18.85
CA ALA A 382 -25.76 -76.71 -19.40
C ALA A 382 -26.22 -77.39 -20.71
N PRO A 383 -25.39 -77.39 -21.77
CA PRO A 383 -25.73 -78.09 -23.00
C PRO A 383 -25.91 -79.60 -22.71
N PRO A 384 -26.86 -80.27 -23.39
CA PRO A 384 -27.08 -81.70 -23.21
C PRO A 384 -25.83 -82.49 -23.57
N LEU A 385 -25.40 -83.36 -22.65
CA LEU A 385 -24.32 -84.32 -22.84
C LEU A 385 -24.70 -85.30 -23.96
N ALA A 386 -23.77 -85.51 -24.89
CA ALA A 386 -23.90 -86.52 -25.94
C ALA A 386 -23.90 -87.94 -25.33
N PRO A 387 -24.68 -88.90 -25.87
CA PRO A 387 -24.70 -90.27 -25.35
C PRO A 387 -23.35 -90.95 -25.60
N GLY A 388 -22.66 -91.37 -24.54
CA GLY A 388 -21.49 -92.27 -24.65
C GLY A 388 -20.26 -91.93 -23.80
N GLN A 389 -20.24 -90.85 -23.02
CA GLN A 389 -19.09 -90.54 -22.17
C GLN A 389 -19.24 -91.10 -20.75
N LEU A 390 -18.33 -92.02 -20.41
CA LEU A 390 -18.14 -92.58 -19.07
C LEU A 390 -17.75 -91.49 -18.06
N PRO A 391 -18.28 -91.53 -16.82
CA PRO A 391 -17.97 -90.56 -15.79
C PRO A 391 -16.49 -90.66 -15.34
N PRO A 392 -15.79 -89.53 -15.12
CA PRO A 392 -14.47 -89.55 -14.52
C PRO A 392 -14.54 -90.01 -13.04
N PRO A 393 -13.56 -90.80 -12.58
CA PRO A 393 -13.57 -91.37 -11.24
C PRO A 393 -13.29 -90.33 -10.15
N GLY A 394 -14.21 -90.28 -9.20
CA GLY A 394 -14.11 -89.90 -7.78
C GLY A 394 -12.99 -88.97 -7.32
N SER A 395 -13.36 -87.74 -6.94
CA SER A 395 -12.68 -87.00 -5.87
C SER A 395 -13.52 -87.09 -4.59
N VAL A 396 -13.01 -87.86 -3.62
CA VAL A 396 -13.53 -87.94 -2.25
C VAL A 396 -13.18 -86.63 -1.53
N PRO A 397 -14.14 -85.89 -0.95
CA PRO A 397 -13.83 -84.72 -0.14
C PRO A 397 -13.25 -85.14 1.23
N PRO A 398 -12.23 -84.42 1.75
CA PRO A 398 -11.64 -84.72 3.05
C PRO A 398 -12.60 -84.40 4.21
N PRO A 399 -12.48 -85.12 5.35
CA PRO A 399 -13.33 -84.92 6.51
C PRO A 399 -13.10 -83.56 7.18
N PRO A 400 -14.13 -83.02 7.87
CA PRO A 400 -14.07 -81.72 8.52
C PRO A 400 -13.14 -81.76 9.73
N GLY A 401 -12.19 -80.81 9.76
CA GLY A 401 -11.37 -80.52 10.94
C GLY A 401 -12.18 -79.81 12.02
N SER A 402 -11.99 -80.30 13.24
CA SER A 402 -12.42 -79.75 14.54
C SER A 402 -11.76 -78.41 14.86
#